data_AF-A0A1I4T1G0-F1
#
_entry.id   AF-A0A1I4T1G0-F1
#
_cell.length_a   1.000
_cell.length_b   1.000
_cell.length_c   1.000
_cell.angle_alpha   90.00
_cell.angle_beta   90.00
_cell.angle_gamma   90.00
#
_symmetry.space_group_name_H-M   'P 1'
#
loop_
_entity.id
_entity.type
_entity.pdbx_description
1 polymer ?
#
loop_
_entity_poly.entity_id
_entity_poly.type
_entity_poly.pdbx_seq_one_letter_code
_entity_poly.pdbx_strand_id
1 'polypeptide(L)' 'MSAAPRRKLPIGIQTFADMREGGYYYVDKTPLIHRLVEEGKYYFLSRPRRFG' A
#
# COMPACT_ATOMS: atom_id res chain seq x y z
N MET A 1 -0.38 -0.21 29.67
CA MET A 1 0.57 -0.07 28.54
C MET A 1 0.09 1.06 27.65
N SER A 2 0.85 2.15 27.50
CA SER A 2 0.48 3.25 26.60
C SER A 2 0.67 2.83 25.15
N ALA A 3 -0.32 3.06 24.29
CA ALA A 3 -0.22 2.77 22.87
C ALA A 3 0.90 3.60 22.22
N ALA A 4 1.67 3.00 21.31
CA ALA A 4 2.67 3.72 20.54
C ALA A 4 2.03 4.83 19.69
N PRO A 5 2.71 5.97 19.46
CA PRO A 5 2.19 7.04 18.62
C PRO A 5 1.96 6.54 17.18
N ARG A 6 0.80 6.89 16.61
CA ARG A 6 0.44 6.52 15.23
C ARG A 6 1.31 7.29 14.24
N ARG A 7 1.80 6.60 13.20
CA ARG A 7 2.54 7.23 12.09
C ARG A 7 1.57 7.94 11.14
N LYS A 8 2.08 8.86 10.32
CA LYS A 8 1.28 9.51 9.28
C LYS A 8 1.18 8.61 8.05
N LEU A 9 0.08 8.73 7.30
CA LEU A 9 -0.03 8.12 5.97
C LEU A 9 0.78 8.96 4.96
N PRO A 10 1.44 8.33 3.97
CA PRO A 10 2.29 9.00 2.98
C PRO A 10 1.46 9.67 1.86
N ILE A 11 0.46 10.49 2.21
CA ILE A 11 -0.40 11.15 1.22
C ILE A 11 0.41 12.24 0.50
N GLY A 12 0.51 12.12 -0.83
CA GLY A 12 1.28 13.06 -1.65
C GLY A 12 2.79 12.81 -1.68
N ILE A 13 3.28 11.78 -0.97
CA ILE A 13 4.69 11.38 -0.99
C ILE A 13 4.82 10.18 -1.91
N GLN A 14 5.63 10.32 -2.97
CA GLN A 14 5.77 9.32 -4.02
C GLN A 14 7.15 8.62 -4.00
N THR A 15 8.04 9.07 -3.13
CA THR A 15 9.43 8.65 -2.99
C THR A 15 9.60 7.74 -1.78
N PHE A 16 10.20 6.57 -1.98
CA PHE A 16 10.38 5.59 -0.91
C PHE A 16 11.33 6.08 0.20
N ALA A 17 12.37 6.84 -0.16
CA ALA A 17 13.30 7.42 0.81
C ALA A 17 12.57 8.34 1.80
N ASP A 18 11.81 9.31 1.30
CA ASP A 18 11.06 10.27 2.12
C ASP A 18 10.03 9.56 3.01
N MET A 19 9.38 8.51 2.53
CA MET A 19 8.48 7.69 3.35
C MET A 19 9.20 7.01 4.52
N ARG A 20 10.40 6.45 4.28
CA ARG A 20 11.19 5.74 5.29
C ARG A 20 11.79 6.70 6.32
N GLU A 21 12.42 7.77 5.86
CA GLU A 21 13.12 8.74 6.69
C GLU A 21 12.13 9.60 7.49
N GLY A 22 10.99 9.95 6.89
CA GLY A 22 9.94 10.73 7.54
C GLY A 22 9.04 9.96 8.51
N GLY A 23 9.31 8.66 8.74
CA GLY A 23 8.57 7.86 9.70
C GLY A 23 7.10 7.62 9.32
N TYR A 24 6.80 7.53 8.03
CA TYR A 24 5.45 7.26 7.54
C TYR A 24 5.11 5.77 7.62
N TYR A 25 3.82 5.45 7.46
CA TYR A 25 3.41 4.08 7.20
C TYR A 25 3.84 3.64 5.79
N TYR A 26 4.50 2.50 5.72
CA TYR A 26 4.78 1.77 4.47
C TYR A 26 4.08 0.42 4.55
N VAL A 27 3.36 0.05 3.49
CA VAL A 27 2.66 -1.24 3.38
C VAL A 27 3.34 -2.04 2.28
N ASP A 28 4.07 -3.07 2.67
CA ASP A 28 4.65 -4.02 1.71
C ASP A 28 3.55 -4.92 1.15
N LYS A 29 3.29 -4.79 -0.15
CA LYS A 29 2.29 -5.58 -0.88
C LYS A 29 2.92 -6.70 -1.69
N THR A 30 4.25 -6.83 -1.67
CA THR A 30 5.00 -7.82 -2.47
C THR A 30 4.49 -9.25 -2.24
N PRO A 31 4.24 -9.72 -1.00
CA PRO A 31 3.74 -11.08 -0.79
C PRO A 31 2.35 -11.30 -1.36
N LEU A 32 1.49 -10.27 -1.31
CA LEU A 32 0.14 -10.34 -1.86
C LEU A 32 0.19 -10.41 -3.39
N ILE A 33 1.03 -9.58 -4.01
CA ILE A 33 1.23 -9.59 -5.47
C ILE A 33 1.78 -10.94 -5.92
N HIS A 34 2.77 -11.49 -5.20
CA HIS A 34 3.34 -12.80 -5.51
C HIS A 34 2.27 -13.90 -5.52
N ARG A 35 1.42 -13.96 -4.48
CA ARG A 35 0.30 -14.92 -4.46
C ARG A 35 -0.67 -14.73 -5.63
N LEU A 36 -0.96 -13.47 -5.99
CA LEU A 36 -1.81 -13.20 -7.15
C LEU A 36 -1.19 -13.73 -8.44
N VAL A 37 0.13 -13.58 -8.62
CA VAL A 37 0.82 -14.05 -9.82
C VAL A 37 0.87 -15.58 -9.89
N GLU A 38 1.16 -16.25 -8.79
CA GLU A 38 1.39 -17.71 -8.77
C GLU A 38 0.11 -18.55 -8.71
N GLU A 39 -0.91 -18.10 -7.97
CA GLU A 39 -2.11 -18.91 -7.70
C GLU A 39 -3.28 -18.57 -8.64
N GLY A 40 -3.20 -17.43 -9.32
CA GLY A 40 -4.31 -16.87 -10.09
C GLY A 40 -4.41 -17.35 -11.52
N LYS A 41 -5.57 -17.90 -11.90
CA LYS A 41 -5.90 -18.12 -13.32
C LYS A 41 -6.58 -16.91 -13.96
N TYR A 42 -7.54 -16.29 -13.26
CA TYR A 42 -8.27 -15.11 -13.73
C TYR A 42 -8.62 -14.18 -12.57
N TYR A 43 -8.36 -12.89 -12.74
CA TYR A 43 -8.79 -11.85 -11.80
C TYR A 43 -9.67 -10.82 -12.48
N PHE A 44 -10.88 -10.61 -11.95
CA PHE A 44 -11.70 -9.46 -12.31
C PHE A 44 -11.31 -8.28 -11.43
N LEU A 45 -10.45 -7.40 -11.96
CA LEU A 45 -10.16 -6.12 -11.33
C LEU A 45 -11.18 -5.11 -11.85
N SER A 46 -12.22 -4.85 -11.05
CA SER A 46 -13.19 -3.83 -11.39
C SER A 46 -12.43 -2.52 -11.65
N ARG A 47 -12.69 -1.93 -12.82
CA ARG A 47 -12.22 -0.59 -13.18
C ARG A 47 -13.40 0.35 -12.95
N PRO A 48 -13.72 0.74 -11.69
CA PRO A 48 -14.76 1.72 -11.47
C PRO A 48 -14.39 2.97 -12.26
N ARG A 49 -15.21 3.27 -13.29
CA ARG A 49 -15.10 4.54 -14.01
C ARG A 49 -15.25 5.62 -12.96
N ARG A 50 -14.35 6.61 -12.99
CA ARG A 50 -14.42 7.75 -12.07
C ARG A 50 -15.87 8.25 -12.11
N PHE A 51 -16.53 8.29 -10.96
CA PHE A 51 -17.75 9.06 -10.81
C PHE A 51 -17.34 10.50 -11.15
N GLY A 52 -17.66 10.91 -12.38
CA GLY A 52 -17.72 12.32 -12.76
C GLY A 52 -19.03 12.89 -12.25
#